data_AF-A0A850A516-F1
#
_entry.id   AF-A0A850A516-F1
#
_cell.length_a   1.000
_cell.length_b   1.000
_cell.length_c   1.000
_cell.angle_alpha   90.00
_cell.angle_beta   90.00
_cell.angle_gamma   90.00
#
_symmetry.space_group_name_H-M   'P 1'
#
loop_
_entity.id
_entity.type
_entity.pdbx_description
1 polymer ?
#
loop_
_entity_poly.entity_id
_entity_poly.type
_entity_poly.pdbx_seq_one_letter_code
_entity_poly.pdbx_strand_id
1 'polypeptide(L)' 'TMVFRLVQCAQDHWRALNGSGLLGEVIGGIQFANGLRMDAA' A
#
# COMPACT_ATOMS: atom_id res chain seq x y z
N THR A 1 -15.01 12.57 -20.69
CA THR A 1 -15.94 11.67 -19.95
C THR A 1 -15.31 11.25 -18.64
N MET A 2 -16.08 11.24 -17.53
CA MET A 2 -15.59 10.90 -16.17
C MET A 2 -14.93 9.52 -16.08
N VAL A 3 -15.40 8.57 -16.89
CA VAL A 3 -14.86 7.21 -16.98
C VAL A 3 -13.37 7.20 -17.35
N PHE A 4 -12.92 8.06 -18.27
CA PHE A 4 -11.52 8.13 -18.68
C PHE A 4 -10.60 8.55 -17.52
N ARG A 5 -11.02 9.58 -16.75
CA ARG A 5 -10.27 10.06 -15.59
C ARG A 5 -10.19 9.02 -14.47
N LEU A 6 -11.26 8.27 -14.24
CA LEU A 6 -11.29 7.18 -13.26
C LEU A 6 -10.33 6.04 -13.64
N VAL A 7 -10.26 5.70 -14.92
CA VAL A 7 -9.34 4.67 -15.42
C VAL A 7 -7.88 5.13 -15.32
N GLN A 8 -7.57 6.40 -15.60
CA GLN A 8 -6.23 6.95 -15.38
C GLN A 8 -5.83 6.90 -13.90
N CYS A 9 -6.71 7.36 -13.00
CA CYS A 9 -6.46 7.26 -11.57
C CYS A 9 -6.25 5.81 -11.13
N ALA A 10 -7.06 4.86 -11.63
CA ALA A 10 -6.85 3.45 -11.34
C ALA A 10 -5.51 2.94 -11.88
N GLN A 11 -5.11 3.30 -13.11
CA GLN A 11 -3.83 2.93 -13.70
C GLN A 11 -2.62 3.37 -12.85
N ASP A 12 -2.64 4.61 -12.37
CA ASP A 12 -1.54 5.18 -11.57
C ASP A 12 -1.38 4.47 -10.22
N HIS A 13 -2.46 3.86 -9.71
CA HIS A 13 -2.50 3.24 -8.38
C HIS A 13 -2.60 1.71 -8.41
N TRP A 14 -2.89 1.07 -9.56
CA TRP A 14 -3.08 -0.39 -9.68
C TRP A 14 -1.83 -1.17 -9.24
N ARG A 15 -0.65 -0.58 -9.45
CA ARG A 15 0.64 -1.19 -9.10
C ARG A 15 1.23 -0.72 -7.78
N ALA A 16 0.58 0.22 -7.09
CA ALA A 16 0.98 0.50 -5.72
C ALA A 16 0.75 -0.80 -4.95
N LEU A 17 1.83 -1.37 -4.39
CA LEU A 17 1.68 -2.48 -3.46
C LEU A 17 0.69 -2.00 -2.40
N ASN A 18 -0.40 -2.71 -2.18
CA ASN A 18 -1.28 -2.43 -1.04
C ASN A 18 -0.40 -2.61 0.20
N GLY A 19 0.04 -1.50 0.81
CA GLY A 19 1.08 -1.49 1.83
C GLY A 19 2.46 -0.96 1.40
N SER A 20 2.60 -0.33 0.23
CA SER A 20 3.86 0.33 -0.19
C SER A 20 4.34 1.39 0.79
N GLY A 21 3.41 2.10 1.46
CA GLY A 21 3.73 3.01 2.56
C GLY A 21 4.33 2.31 3.79
N LEU A 22 4.12 1.00 3.95
CA LEU A 22 4.66 0.17 5.04
C LEU A 22 6.02 -0.44 4.70
N LEU A 23 6.51 -0.29 3.45
CA LEU A 23 7.82 -0.83 3.06
C LEU A 23 8.96 -0.24 3.89
N GLY A 24 8.88 1.05 4.25
CA GLY A 24 9.85 1.67 5.16
C GLY A 24 9.88 0.99 6.53
N GLU A 25 8.72 0.56 7.03
CA GLU A 25 8.60 -0.14 8.31
C GLU A 25 9.19 -1.56 8.22
N VAL A 26 8.89 -2.29 7.14
CA VAL A 26 9.46 -3.62 6.88
C VAL A 26 10.99 -3.55 6.76
N ILE A 27 11.52 -2.57 6.03
CA ILE A 27 12.98 -2.35 5.90
C ILE A 27 13.59 -1.97 7.25
N GLY A 28 12.87 -1.23 8.09
CA GLY A 28 13.27 -0.89 9.45
C GLY A 28 13.23 -2.06 10.44
N GLY A 29 12.81 -3.26 10.00
CA GLY A 29 12.77 -4.48 10.82
C GLY A 29 11.50 -4.64 11.65
N ILE A 30 10.45 -3.85 11.41
CA ILE A 30 9.16 -4.01 12.07
C ILE A 30 8.52 -5.31 11.61
N GLN A 31 8.02 -6.08 12.58
CA GLN A 31 7.36 -7.35 12.30
C GLN A 31 5.89 -7.15 11.94
N PHE A 32 5.51 -7.74 10.82
CA PHE A 32 4.12 -7.84 10.37
C PHE A 32 3.70 -9.31 10.39
N ALA A 33 2.57 -9.61 11.00
CA ALA A 33 1.94 -10.93 10.97
C ALA A 33 0.56 -10.81 10.32
N ASN A 34 0.29 -11.60 9.29
CA ASN A 34 -0.96 -11.54 8.52
C ASN A 34 -1.33 -10.13 8.01
N GLY A 35 -0.32 -9.30 7.74
CA GLY A 35 -0.51 -7.91 7.30
C GLY A 35 -0.80 -6.90 8.41
N LEU A 36 -0.77 -7.30 9.68
CA LEU A 36 -0.90 -6.42 10.85
C LEU A 36 0.46 -6.18 11.49
N ARG A 37 0.74 -4.92 11.83
CA ARG A 37 1.95 -4.53 12.58
C ARG A 37 1.85 -5.08 14.00
N MET A 38 2.89 -5.78 14.46
CA MET A 38 2.87 -6.45 15.77
C MET A 38 3.13 -5.51 16.96
N ASP A 39 3.62 -4.29 16.73
CA ASP A 39 3.94 -3.32 17.78
C ASP A 39 2.77 -2.42 18.18
N ALA A 40 1.58 -2.58 17.57
CA ALA A 40 0.39 -1.81 17.93
C ALA A 40 -0.21 -2.35 19.23
N ALA A 41 0.40 -1.99 20.37
CA ALA A 41 -0.15 -2.12 21.71
C ALA A 41 -0.95 -0.87 22.10
#